data_AF-A0A955XXA2-F1
#
_entry.id   AF-A0A955XXA2-F1
#
_cell.length_a   1.000
_cell.length_b   1.000
_cell.length_c   1.000
_cell.angle_alpha   90.00
_cell.angle_beta   90.00
_cell.angle_gamma   90.00
#
_symmetry.space_group_name_H-M   'P 1'
#
loop_
_entity.id
_entity.type
_entity.pdbx_description
1 polymer ?
#
loop_
_entity_poly.entity_id
_entity_poly.type
_entity_poly.pdbx_seq_one_letter_code
_entity_poly.pdbx_strand_id
1 'polypeptide(L)' 'MKKREMQITIGKDGSVNIDVNGVSGADCLDFTKFLEEELGEVESRERKAEF' A
#
# COMPACT_ATOMS: atom_id res chain seq x y z
N MET A 1 -15.03 5.08 -14.11
CA MET A 1 -14.67 4.94 -12.68
C MET A 1 -13.31 4.26 -12.60
N LYS A 2 -12.28 4.90 -12.02
CA LYS A 2 -11.00 4.22 -11.74
C LYS A 2 -11.25 3.22 -10.60
N LYS A 3 -10.99 1.94 -10.85
CA LYS A 3 -11.03 0.91 -9.79
C LYS A 3 -9.80 1.10 -8.92
N ARG A 4 -10.00 1.00 -7.60
CA ARG A 4 -8.93 1.05 -6.61
C ARG A 4 -8.70 -0.38 -6.16
N GLU A 5 -7.49 -0.88 -6.37
CA GLU A 5 -7.14 -2.26 -6.08
C GLU A 5 -5.95 -2.26 -5.12
N MET A 6 -6.04 -3.06 -4.07
CA MET A 6 -4.98 -3.26 -3.09
C MET A 6 -4.59 -4.72 -3.11
N GLN A 7 -3.33 -4.99 -3.40
CA GLN A 7 -2.76 -6.32 -3.30
C GLN A 7 -1.86 -6.37 -2.09
N ILE A 8 -2.20 -7.25 -1.14
CA ILE A 8 -1.40 -7.49 0.06
C ILE A 8 -0.75 -8.86 -0.09
N THR A 9 0.58 -8.89 -0.06
CA THR A 9 1.37 -10.13 -0.09
C THR A 9 2.00 -10.34 1.27
N ILE A 10 1.62 -11.42 1.95
CA ILE A 10 2.22 -11.82 3.22
C ILE A 10 3.27 -12.90 2.93
N GLY A 11 4.54 -12.57 3.15
CA GLY A 11 5.66 -13.48 3.03
C GLY A 11 5.67 -14.53 4.14
N LYS A 12 6.38 -15.64 3.92
CA LYS A 12 6.50 -16.72 4.91
C LYS A 12 7.28 -16.29 6.17
N ASP A 13 8.05 -15.21 6.08
CA ASP A 13 8.78 -14.58 7.18
C ASP A 13 7.91 -13.60 7.99
N GLY A 14 6.64 -13.40 7.63
CA GLY A 14 5.77 -12.39 8.25
C GLY A 14 5.89 -10.99 7.63
N SER A 15 6.75 -10.82 6.62
CA SER A 15 6.87 -9.56 5.86
C SER A 15 5.57 -9.26 5.11
N VAL A 16 5.02 -8.05 5.27
CA VAL A 16 3.80 -7.62 4.58
C VAL A 16 4.15 -6.61 3.49
N ASN A 17 3.83 -6.93 2.24
CA ASN A 17 4.02 -6.04 1.11
C ASN A 17 2.66 -5.55 0.59
N ILE A 18 2.47 -4.24 0.50
CA ILE A 18 1.20 -3.60 0.13
C ILE A 18 1.39 -2.87 -1.20
N ASP A 19 0.62 -3.27 -2.21
CA ASP A 19 0.66 -2.71 -3.56
C ASP A 19 -0.70 -2.08 -3.89
N VAL A 20 -0.73 -0.77 -4.09
CA VAL A 20 -1.96 -0.03 -4.38
C VAL A 20 -1.96 0.39 -5.84
N ASN A 21 -3.01 0.00 -6.57
CA ASN A 21 -3.21 0.30 -7.98
C ASN A 21 -4.48 1.15 -8.18
N GLY A 22 -4.40 2.13 -9.07
CA GLY A 22 -5.53 3.01 -9.41
C GLY A 22 -5.79 4.16 -8.43
N VAL A 23 -4.85 4.41 -7.51
CA VAL A 23 -4.90 5.50 -6.51
C VAL A 23 -3.64 6.36 -6.64
N SER A 24 -3.80 7.67 -6.81
CA SER A 24 -2.69 8.60 -7.07
C SER A 24 -2.46 9.56 -5.91
N GLY A 25 -1.19 9.86 -5.62
CA GLY A 25 -0.81 10.95 -4.70
C GLY A 25 -1.25 10.77 -3.25
N ALA A 26 -1.92 11.78 -2.68
CA ALA A 26 -2.33 11.82 -1.28
C ALA A 26 -3.42 10.79 -0.91
N ASP A 27 -4.21 10.36 -1.89
CA ASP A 27 -5.26 9.36 -1.70
C ASP A 27 -4.66 7.96 -1.41
N CYS A 28 -3.48 7.66 -1.96
CA CYS A 28 -2.76 6.42 -1.69
C CYS A 28 -2.27 6.37 -0.25
N LEU A 29 -1.83 7.51 0.29
CA LEU A 29 -1.41 7.66 1.68
C LEU A 29 -2.56 7.42 2.65
N ASP A 30 -3.70 8.07 2.41
CA ASP A 30 -4.87 7.93 3.28
C ASP A 30 -5.39 6.48 3.26
N PHE A 31 -5.30 5.84 2.10
CA PHE A 31 -5.73 4.47 1.91
C PHE A 31 -4.77 3.43 2.54
N THR A 32 -3.46 3.69 2.63
CA THR A 32 -2.54 2.81 3.35
C THR A 32 -2.46 3.10 4.85
N LYS A 33 -2.85 4.31 5.28
CA LYS A 33 -2.69 4.78 6.66
C LYS A 33 -3.29 3.84 7.69
N PHE A 34 -4.51 3.34 7.47
CA PHE A 34 -5.15 2.42 8.40
C PHE A 34 -4.38 1.10 8.55
N LEU A 35 -3.71 0.64 7.49
CA LEU A 35 -2.87 -0.56 7.54
C LEU A 35 -1.56 -0.29 8.24
N GLU A 36 -0.97 0.89 8.07
CA GLU A 36 0.23 1.30 8.81
C GLU A 36 -0.07 1.40 10.32
N GLU A 37 -1.21 1.97 10.70
CA GLU A 37 -1.61 2.08 12.11
C GLU A 37 -1.88 0.71 12.76
N GLU A 38 -2.42 -0.26 12.03
CA GLU A 38 -2.74 -1.59 12.56
C GLU A 38 -1.58 -2.60 12.45
N LEU A 39 -0.74 -2.51 11.40
CA LEU A 39 0.39 -3.43 11.16
C LEU A 39 1.68 -2.97 11.87
N GLY A 40 1.82 -1.68 12.18
CA GLY A 40 2.98 -1.13 12.89
C GLY A 40 3.95 -0.37 11.99
N GLU A 41 5.25 -0.64 12.11
CA GLU A 41 6.29 0.20 11.50
C GLU A 41 6.51 -0.14 10.01
N VAL A 42 6.49 0.87 9.14
CA VAL A 42 6.76 0.70 7.71
C VAL A 42 8.24 0.62 7.45
N GLU A 43 8.72 -0.57 7.11
CA GLU A 43 10.13 -0.78 6.78
C GLU A 43 10.56 -0.13 5.46
N SER A 44 9.66 -0.07 4.47
CA SER A 44 9.99 0.46 3.13
C SER A 44 8.76 0.94 2.39
N ARG A 45 8.90 2.06 1.68
CA ARG A 45 7.83 2.64 0.87
C ARG A 45 8.37 3.07 -0.49
N GLU A 46 7.86 2.44 -1.54
CA GLU A 46 8.17 2.81 -2.92
C GLU A 46 6.95 3.42 -3.61
N ARG A 47 7.15 4.55 -4.28
CA ARG A 47 6.10 5.18 -5.09
C ARG A 47 6.25 4.67 -6.52
N LYS A 48 5.25 3.95 -7.03
CA LYS A 48 5.22 3.57 -8.43
C LYS A 48 5.02 4.83 -9.29
N ALA A 49 5.78 4.94 -10.37
CA ALA A 49 5.58 5.98 -11.36
C ALA A 49 4.26 5.72 -12.09
N GLU A 50 3.27 6.58 -11.89
CA GLU A 50 2.05 6.59 -12.70
C GLU A 50 2.39 7.21 -14.06
N PHE A 51 2.31 6.42 -15.12
CA PHE A 51 2.42 6.86 -16.52
C PHE A 51 1.11 7.50 -17.00
#